data_AF-A0A510TLY2-F1
#
_entry.id   AF-A0A510TLY2-F1
#
_cell.length_a   1.000
_cell.length_b   1.000
_cell.length_c   1.000
_cell.angle_alpha   90.00
_cell.angle_beta   90.00
_cell.angle_gamma   90.00
#
_symmetry.space_group_name_H-M   'P 1'
#
loop_
_entity.id
_entity.type
_entity.pdbx_description
1 polymer ?
#
loop_
_entity_poly.entity_id
_entity_poly.type
_entity_poly.pdbx_seq_one_letter_code
_entity_poly.pdbx_strand_id
1 'polypeptide(L)'
;MSDVNNTMRAIGQDVLGGPEVLREVRLERPAPRPNEVLVRVRAAGVNPTDWKHRATGGFLGEPPFVLGWDVSGEVAETGIGVAAFRPGDEVFGMLPYPFGHGSHAEYVTVPARALTHKPASIDHVQAGALPLVSLTAWQALTEHADVRPGQRVLVHAAAGGVGHVAVQIAKARGAYVIGTASAGKHGFLREIGVDEAVDYRSTDFAEAVRDIDVVLDTLGGDTSVRSLRVLRPGGVVVSILPVGSPEFYEEAERLGVRAVRMLVDADRSGMNAVAELVESGRLRATVAGTFPLAEAAKAHELGDTGRTTGKLVLLVD
;
A
#
# COMPACT_ATOMS: atom_id res chain seq x y z
N MET A 1 28.89 29.30 -10.32
CA MET A 1 29.37 28.61 -9.10
C MET A 1 28.35 27.53 -8.82
N SER A 2 28.62 26.31 -9.25
CA SER A 2 27.73 25.16 -9.04
C SER A 2 27.63 24.92 -7.53
N ASP A 3 26.42 25.05 -6.98
CA ASP A 3 26.17 24.82 -5.56
C ASP A 3 26.54 23.39 -5.19
N VAL A 4 27.71 23.24 -4.58
CA VAL A 4 28.16 22.02 -3.88
C VAL A 4 27.21 21.67 -2.71
N ASN A 5 26.17 22.50 -2.47
CA ASN A 5 25.22 22.37 -1.38
C ASN A 5 23.79 21.92 -1.78
N ASN A 6 23.45 21.68 -3.06
CA ASN A 6 22.10 21.22 -3.46
C ASN A 6 22.01 19.69 -3.62
N THR A 7 22.61 18.94 -2.70
CA THR A 7 22.49 17.48 -2.67
C THR A 7 21.61 17.01 -1.52
N MET A 8 21.09 15.80 -1.63
CA MET A 8 20.27 15.12 -0.63
C MET A 8 20.72 13.68 -0.45
N ARG A 9 20.48 13.10 0.72
CA ARG A 9 20.59 11.65 0.94
C ARG A 9 19.41 10.93 0.30
N ALA A 10 19.70 9.78 -0.30
CA ALA A 10 18.72 8.83 -0.81
C ALA A 10 19.22 7.41 -0.66
N ILE A 11 18.31 6.44 -0.73
CA ILE A 11 18.67 5.03 -0.83
C ILE A 11 18.61 4.62 -2.29
N GLY A 12 19.79 4.36 -2.85
CA GLY A 12 19.98 3.95 -4.23
C GLY A 12 20.38 2.49 -4.36
N GLN A 13 20.20 1.96 -5.56
CA GLN A 13 20.80 0.70 -6.02
C GLN A 13 21.23 0.84 -7.48
N ASP A 14 22.33 0.17 -7.85
CA ASP A 14 22.86 0.16 -9.22
C ASP A 14 22.73 -1.22 -9.89
N VAL A 15 22.38 -2.25 -9.12
CA VAL A 15 22.22 -3.62 -9.57
C VAL A 15 21.00 -4.24 -8.91
N LEU A 16 20.39 -5.23 -9.57
CA LEU A 16 19.33 -6.03 -8.99
C LEU A 16 19.91 -7.01 -7.96
N GLY A 17 19.17 -7.27 -6.86
CA GLY A 17 19.61 -8.25 -5.87
C GLY A 17 18.84 -8.24 -4.55
N GLY A 18 19.46 -8.84 -3.54
CA GLY A 18 18.93 -8.85 -2.17
C GLY A 18 19.06 -7.48 -1.49
N PRO A 19 18.66 -7.37 -0.23
CA PRO A 19 18.75 -6.12 0.54
C PRO A 19 20.14 -5.46 0.53
N GLU A 20 21.21 -6.23 0.38
CA GLU A 20 22.61 -5.77 0.35
C GLU A 20 22.96 -4.81 -0.81
N VAL A 21 22.12 -4.74 -1.85
CA VAL A 21 22.33 -3.79 -2.97
C VAL A 21 21.90 -2.36 -2.62
N LEU A 22 21.12 -2.18 -1.56
CA LEU A 22 20.63 -0.88 -1.12
C LEU A 22 21.74 -0.14 -0.35
N ARG A 23 22.05 1.07 -0.80
CA ARG A 23 23.09 1.91 -0.18
C ARG A 23 22.66 3.36 -0.11
N GLU A 24 23.10 4.05 0.93
CA GLU A 24 22.96 5.49 0.98
C GLU A 24 23.84 6.15 -0.09
N VAL A 25 23.24 7.04 -0.86
CA VAL A 25 23.87 7.83 -1.92
C VAL A 25 23.56 9.31 -1.72
N ARG A 26 24.38 10.17 -2.32
CA ARG A 26 24.07 11.60 -2.46
C ARG A 26 23.64 11.89 -3.90
N LEU A 27 22.46 12.48 -4.03
CA LEU A 27 21.87 12.87 -5.31
C LEU A 27 21.60 14.38 -5.31
N GLU A 28 21.51 14.98 -6.49
CA GLU A 28 21.00 16.35 -6.61
C GLU A 28 19.55 16.41 -6.10
N ARG A 29 19.21 17.44 -5.33
CA ARG A 29 17.84 17.67 -4.90
C ARG A 29 16.97 18.00 -6.13
N PRO A 30 15.86 17.29 -6.37
CA PRO A 30 15.02 17.57 -7.52
C PRO A 30 14.30 18.91 -7.37
N ALA A 31 14.01 19.57 -8.50
CA ALA A 31 13.18 20.77 -8.56
C ALA A 31 11.76 20.42 -9.05
N PRO A 32 10.70 20.97 -8.46
CA PRO A 32 9.34 20.66 -8.88
C PRO A 32 9.01 21.24 -10.26
N ARG A 33 8.43 20.43 -11.15
CA ARG A 33 7.93 20.88 -12.45
C ARG A 33 6.55 21.54 -12.31
N PRO A 34 5.97 22.14 -13.38
CA PRO A 34 4.59 22.63 -13.31
C PRO A 34 3.62 21.57 -12.80
N ASN A 35 2.72 21.97 -11.89
CA ASN A 35 1.78 21.10 -11.16
C ASN A 35 2.41 20.06 -10.22
N GLU A 36 3.70 20.13 -9.92
CA GLU A 36 4.36 19.32 -8.90
C GLU A 36 4.71 20.14 -7.66
N VAL A 37 4.87 19.46 -6.53
CA VAL A 37 5.46 20.02 -5.31
C VAL A 37 6.72 19.24 -4.97
N LEU A 38 7.69 19.93 -4.37
CA LEU A 38 8.82 19.31 -3.71
C LEU A 38 8.43 19.04 -2.26
N VAL A 39 8.45 17.78 -1.84
CA VAL A 39 8.17 17.38 -0.47
C VAL A 39 9.49 17.10 0.24
N ARG A 40 9.72 17.73 1.39
CA ARG A 40 10.70 17.28 2.38
C ARG A 40 10.10 16.07 3.10
N VAL A 41 10.63 14.90 2.82
CA VAL A 41 10.09 13.64 3.35
C VAL A 41 10.41 13.54 4.84
N ARG A 42 9.40 13.17 5.63
CA ARG A 42 9.53 12.87 7.07
C ARG A 42 9.45 11.38 7.32
N ALA A 43 8.52 10.72 6.63
CA ALA A 43 8.34 9.29 6.69
C ALA A 43 7.91 8.70 5.34
N ALA A 44 8.40 7.51 5.04
CA ALA A 44 8.06 6.75 3.84
C ALA A 44 7.76 5.28 4.19
N GLY A 45 6.61 4.78 3.78
CA GLY A 45 6.24 3.39 3.95
C GLY A 45 6.98 2.46 3.00
N VAL A 46 7.44 1.31 3.51
CA VAL A 46 8.04 0.23 2.72
C VAL A 46 6.95 -0.77 2.34
N ASN A 47 6.96 -1.23 1.10
CA ASN A 47 5.91 -2.04 0.49
C ASN A 47 6.48 -3.27 -0.23
N PRO A 48 5.67 -4.34 -0.42
CA PRO A 48 6.12 -5.51 -1.15
C PRO A 48 6.58 -5.27 -2.57
N THR A 49 6.08 -4.22 -3.19
CA THR A 49 6.54 -3.81 -4.51
C THR A 49 8.00 -3.35 -4.49
N ASP A 50 8.48 -2.75 -3.40
CA ASP A 50 9.84 -2.21 -3.32
C ASP A 50 10.89 -3.33 -3.36
N TRP A 51 10.74 -4.38 -2.56
CA TRP A 51 11.68 -5.50 -2.60
C TRP A 51 11.53 -6.39 -3.85
N LYS A 52 10.33 -6.45 -4.45
CA LYS A 52 10.15 -7.08 -5.77
C LYS A 52 10.93 -6.33 -6.87
N HIS A 53 10.78 -5.00 -6.94
CA HIS A 53 11.55 -4.17 -7.88
C HIS A 53 13.05 -4.21 -7.61
N ARG A 54 13.46 -4.15 -6.33
CA ARG A 54 14.87 -4.30 -5.92
C ARG A 54 15.49 -5.59 -6.48
N ALA A 55 14.77 -6.71 -6.36
CA ALA A 55 15.28 -8.03 -6.67
C ALA A 55 15.20 -8.39 -8.16
N THR A 56 14.13 -8.02 -8.87
CA THR A 56 13.88 -8.51 -10.23
C THR A 56 13.66 -7.43 -11.27
N GLY A 57 13.72 -6.15 -10.88
CA GLY A 57 13.42 -5.05 -11.77
C GLY A 57 11.93 -4.80 -11.99
N GLY A 58 11.08 -5.80 -11.76
CA GLY A 58 9.62 -5.68 -11.81
C GLY A 58 9.13 -4.89 -13.03
N PHE A 59 8.37 -3.83 -12.78
CA PHE A 59 7.90 -2.90 -13.82
C PHE A 59 8.91 -1.80 -14.18
N LEU A 60 9.96 -1.61 -13.36
CA LEU A 60 10.99 -0.58 -13.53
C LEU A 60 12.08 -0.97 -14.54
N GLY A 61 12.31 -2.27 -14.79
CA GLY A 61 13.37 -2.74 -15.66
C GLY A 61 14.71 -2.82 -14.94
N GLU A 62 15.76 -2.17 -15.48
CA GLU A 62 17.12 -2.22 -14.93
C GLU A 62 17.49 -0.95 -14.14
N PRO A 63 18.24 -1.07 -13.03
CA PRO A 63 18.71 0.04 -12.21
C PRO A 63 19.63 1.01 -12.99
N PRO A 64 19.87 2.25 -12.49
CA PRO A 64 19.72 2.70 -11.10
C PRO A 64 18.32 3.12 -10.66
N PHE A 65 17.97 2.81 -9.40
CA PHE A 65 16.68 3.19 -8.79
C PHE A 65 16.85 3.95 -7.47
N VAL A 66 15.86 4.80 -7.17
CA VAL A 66 15.47 5.16 -5.81
C VAL A 66 14.05 4.64 -5.62
N LEU A 67 13.82 3.78 -4.62
CA LEU A 67 12.53 3.11 -4.39
C LEU A 67 11.64 3.88 -3.40
N GLY A 68 10.44 3.36 -3.15
CA GLY A 68 9.46 3.91 -2.20
C GLY A 68 8.33 4.68 -2.88
N TRP A 69 7.09 4.36 -2.52
CA TRP A 69 5.89 4.94 -3.14
C TRP A 69 4.97 5.65 -2.15
N ASP A 70 5.17 5.43 -0.86
CA ASP A 70 4.44 6.12 0.20
C ASP A 70 5.23 7.35 0.65
N VAL A 71 4.59 8.50 0.78
CA VAL A 71 5.22 9.70 1.34
C VAL A 71 4.33 10.38 2.37
N SER A 72 4.94 10.80 3.47
CA SER A 72 4.42 11.86 4.31
C SER A 72 5.54 12.84 4.67
N GLY A 73 5.24 14.14 4.59
CA GLY A 73 6.22 15.17 4.84
C GLY A 73 5.65 16.56 4.71
N GLU A 74 6.52 17.52 4.44
CA GLU A 74 6.17 18.94 4.36
C GLU A 74 6.50 19.47 2.97
N VAL A 75 5.62 20.29 2.40
CA VAL A 75 5.90 20.97 1.13
C VAL A 75 7.07 21.94 1.35
N ALA A 76 8.18 21.73 0.64
CA ALA A 76 9.34 22.60 0.65
C ALA A 76 9.25 23.68 -0.43
N GLU A 77 8.74 23.32 -1.62
CA GLU A 77 8.61 24.22 -2.77
C GLU A 77 7.43 23.78 -3.65
N THR A 78 6.83 24.74 -4.36
CA THR A 78 5.74 24.49 -5.31
C THR A 78 6.15 24.86 -6.72
N GLY A 79 5.88 23.99 -7.68
CA GLY A 79 6.02 24.30 -9.10
C GLY A 79 4.92 25.23 -9.61
N ILE A 80 5.11 25.73 -10.84
CA ILE A 80 4.16 26.63 -11.51
C ILE A 80 2.76 26.00 -11.57
N GLY A 81 1.72 26.77 -11.24
CA GLY A 81 0.31 26.35 -11.36
C GLY A 81 -0.22 25.55 -10.17
N VAL A 82 0.60 25.21 -9.18
CA VAL A 82 0.11 24.60 -7.95
C VAL A 82 -0.62 25.64 -7.10
N ALA A 83 -1.93 25.48 -6.94
CA ALA A 83 -2.77 26.29 -6.06
C ALA A 83 -3.26 25.55 -4.81
N ALA A 84 -3.17 24.21 -4.81
CA ALA A 84 -3.72 23.37 -3.75
C ALA A 84 -2.85 23.32 -2.48
N PHE A 85 -1.58 23.74 -2.56
CA PHE A 85 -0.61 23.66 -1.47
C PHE A 85 0.33 24.86 -1.50
N ARG A 86 0.99 25.11 -0.37
CA ARG A 86 2.06 26.09 -0.20
C ARG A 86 3.21 25.50 0.66
N PRO A 87 4.42 26.07 0.60
CA PRO A 87 5.50 25.67 1.50
C PRO A 87 5.07 25.70 2.97
N GLY A 88 5.46 24.67 3.74
CA GLY A 88 5.09 24.48 5.13
C GLY A 88 3.85 23.61 5.35
N ASP A 89 3.06 23.30 4.31
CA ASP A 89 1.91 22.41 4.46
C ASP A 89 2.37 20.96 4.70
N GLU A 90 1.80 20.31 5.73
CA GLU A 90 1.96 18.87 5.94
C GLU A 90 1.08 18.08 4.96
N VAL A 91 1.69 17.17 4.22
CA VAL A 91 1.05 16.39 3.17
C VAL A 91 1.38 14.91 3.29
N PHE A 92 0.51 14.08 2.72
CA PHE A 92 0.78 12.66 2.52
C PHE A 92 0.06 12.14 1.26
N GLY A 93 0.56 11.05 0.72
CA GLY A 93 0.01 10.45 -0.49
C GLY A 93 0.92 9.39 -1.09
N MET A 94 0.49 8.89 -2.24
CA MET A 94 1.20 7.86 -2.99
C MET A 94 1.84 8.51 -4.22
N LEU A 95 3.12 8.23 -4.46
CA LEU A 95 3.82 8.67 -5.67
C LEU A 95 3.22 7.97 -6.91
N PRO A 96 3.28 8.58 -8.10
CA PRO A 96 2.90 7.91 -9.33
C PRO A 96 3.63 6.58 -9.48
N TYR A 97 2.88 5.49 -9.63
CA TYR A 97 3.41 4.13 -9.68
C TYR A 97 3.28 3.55 -11.09
N PRO A 98 4.22 2.71 -11.57
CA PRO A 98 5.46 2.28 -10.92
C PRO A 98 6.69 3.10 -11.32
N PHE A 99 6.56 4.25 -11.96
CA PHE A 99 7.70 4.97 -12.57
C PHE A 99 8.07 6.26 -11.84
N GLY A 100 9.36 6.57 -11.84
CA GLY A 100 9.91 7.80 -11.26
C GLY A 100 10.89 7.54 -10.13
N HIS A 101 11.36 8.61 -9.48
CA HIS A 101 12.17 8.52 -8.26
C HIS A 101 11.27 8.36 -7.05
N GLY A 102 11.54 7.36 -6.23
CA GLY A 102 10.76 7.05 -5.04
C GLY A 102 11.07 7.91 -3.82
N SER A 103 10.29 7.69 -2.76
CA SER A 103 10.29 8.45 -1.52
C SER A 103 11.33 8.01 -0.47
N HIS A 104 12.18 7.01 -0.76
CA HIS A 104 13.31 6.65 0.09
C HIS A 104 14.48 7.64 -0.09
N ALA A 105 14.19 8.93 0.11
CA ALA A 105 15.09 10.07 -0.03
C ALA A 105 14.61 11.25 0.81
N GLU A 106 15.51 12.20 1.14
CA GLU A 106 15.15 13.38 1.94
C GLU A 106 14.15 14.31 1.24
N TYR A 107 14.17 14.33 -0.10
CA TYR A 107 13.22 15.10 -0.90
C TYR A 107 12.72 14.30 -2.10
N VAL A 108 11.46 14.54 -2.47
CA VAL A 108 10.88 13.97 -3.68
C VAL A 108 9.89 14.94 -4.32
N THR A 109 9.85 14.96 -5.65
CA THR A 109 8.84 15.71 -6.40
C THR A 109 7.60 14.84 -6.63
N VAL A 110 6.43 15.40 -6.38
CA VAL A 110 5.15 14.68 -6.50
C VAL A 110 4.16 15.56 -7.25
N PRO A 111 3.41 15.02 -8.23
CA PRO A 111 2.27 15.74 -8.80
C PRO A 111 1.31 16.14 -7.68
N ALA A 112 0.92 17.41 -7.63
CA ALA A 112 0.03 17.89 -6.57
C ALA A 112 -1.24 17.03 -6.49
N ARG A 113 -1.78 16.56 -7.63
CA ARG A 113 -2.96 15.67 -7.71
C ARG A 113 -2.80 14.28 -7.08
N ALA A 114 -1.62 13.91 -6.59
CA ALA A 114 -1.38 12.63 -5.92
C ALA A 114 -1.24 12.77 -4.38
N LEU A 115 -1.34 14.00 -3.87
CA LEU A 115 -1.23 14.31 -2.45
C LEU A 115 -2.54 14.85 -1.88
N THR A 116 -2.69 14.73 -0.57
CA THR A 116 -3.64 15.50 0.23
C THR A 116 -2.98 16.00 1.52
N HIS A 117 -3.68 16.84 2.28
CA HIS A 117 -3.20 17.30 3.57
C HIS A 117 -3.13 16.14 4.57
N LYS A 118 -2.04 16.09 5.35
CA LYS A 118 -1.91 15.11 6.42
C LYS A 118 -3.00 15.36 7.48
N PRO A 119 -3.76 14.34 7.91
CA PRO A 119 -4.69 14.49 9.03
C PRO A 119 -3.95 14.95 10.28
N ALA A 120 -4.53 15.88 11.04
CA ALA A 120 -3.91 16.44 12.24
C ALA A 120 -3.90 15.44 13.41
N SER A 121 -4.80 14.45 13.36
CA SER A 121 -4.97 13.39 14.36
C SER A 121 -3.85 12.36 14.42
N ILE A 122 -2.94 12.34 13.43
CA ILE A 122 -1.83 11.37 13.34
C ILE A 122 -0.49 12.05 13.05
N ASP A 123 0.60 11.36 13.37
CA ASP A 123 1.97 11.79 13.05
C ASP A 123 2.39 11.39 11.63
N HIS A 124 3.59 11.81 11.22
CA HIS A 124 4.14 11.44 9.92
C HIS A 124 4.41 9.94 9.78
N VAL A 125 4.70 9.20 10.86
CA VAL A 125 4.94 7.75 10.80
C VAL A 125 3.67 7.01 10.38
N GLN A 126 2.56 7.32 11.05
CA GLN A 126 1.25 6.80 10.70
C GLN A 126 0.84 7.24 9.29
N ALA A 127 1.04 8.51 8.95
CA ALA A 127 0.67 9.04 7.64
C ALA A 127 1.51 8.42 6.52
N GLY A 128 2.81 8.18 6.73
CA GLY A 128 3.68 7.51 5.76
C GLY A 128 3.39 6.02 5.63
N ALA A 129 2.70 5.40 6.58
CA ALA A 129 2.35 3.99 6.54
C ALA A 129 1.06 3.68 5.73
N LEU A 130 0.28 4.69 5.38
CA LEU A 130 -1.07 4.51 4.82
C LEU A 130 -1.20 4.52 3.29
N PRO A 131 -0.48 5.34 2.49
CA PRO A 131 -0.97 5.74 1.17
C PRO A 131 -1.26 4.60 0.20
N LEU A 132 -0.24 3.82 -0.20
CA LEU A 132 -0.37 2.75 -1.18
C LEU A 132 -1.32 1.68 -0.71
N VAL A 133 -1.19 1.23 0.55
CA VAL A 133 -2.04 0.16 1.08
C VAL A 133 -3.50 0.58 1.21
N SER A 134 -3.75 1.86 1.53
CA SER A 134 -5.10 2.39 1.66
C SER A 134 -5.73 2.62 0.29
N LEU A 135 -5.02 3.17 -0.69
CA LEU A 135 -5.54 3.31 -2.05
C LEU A 135 -5.82 1.95 -2.69
N THR A 136 -4.92 0.99 -2.49
CA THR A 136 -5.11 -0.39 -2.97
C THR A 136 -6.39 -1.00 -2.41
N ALA A 137 -6.59 -0.90 -1.09
CA ALA A 137 -7.79 -1.41 -0.43
C ALA A 137 -9.06 -0.61 -0.81
N TRP A 138 -8.95 0.71 -0.93
CA TRP A 138 -10.06 1.59 -1.27
C TRP A 138 -10.58 1.33 -2.68
N GLN A 139 -9.70 1.33 -3.68
CA GLN A 139 -10.08 1.05 -5.07
C GLN A 139 -10.65 -0.39 -5.20
N ALA A 140 -10.04 -1.37 -4.53
CA ALA A 140 -10.55 -2.74 -4.54
C ALA A 140 -11.96 -2.85 -3.95
N LEU A 141 -12.18 -2.28 -2.76
CA LEU A 141 -13.43 -2.45 -2.02
C LEU A 141 -14.53 -1.49 -2.49
N THR A 142 -14.20 -0.33 -3.04
CA THR A 142 -15.19 0.71 -3.37
C THR A 142 -15.43 0.85 -4.87
N GLU A 143 -14.39 0.78 -5.70
CA GLU A 143 -14.52 1.02 -7.14
C GLU A 143 -14.78 -0.28 -7.91
N HIS A 144 -14.04 -1.35 -7.59
CA HIS A 144 -14.18 -2.64 -8.28
C HIS A 144 -15.25 -3.55 -7.67
N ALA A 145 -15.31 -3.60 -6.33
CA ALA A 145 -16.27 -4.45 -5.62
C ALA A 145 -17.57 -3.75 -5.24
N ASP A 146 -17.55 -2.42 -5.08
CA ASP A 146 -18.66 -1.61 -4.59
C ASP A 146 -19.29 -2.15 -3.30
N VAL A 147 -18.47 -2.42 -2.28
CA VAL A 147 -18.89 -2.98 -0.99
C VAL A 147 -19.99 -2.13 -0.36
N ARG A 148 -21.12 -2.76 -0.03
CA ARG A 148 -22.29 -2.17 0.62
C ARG A 148 -22.49 -2.72 2.04
N PRO A 149 -23.21 -1.99 2.92
CA PRO A 149 -23.54 -2.48 4.25
C PRO A 149 -24.20 -3.87 4.23
N GLY A 150 -23.79 -4.75 5.14
CA GLY A 150 -24.32 -6.10 5.29
C GLY A 150 -23.69 -7.16 4.37
N GLN A 151 -22.85 -6.78 3.40
CA GLN A 151 -22.14 -7.73 2.56
C GLN A 151 -21.03 -8.48 3.32
N ARG A 152 -20.77 -9.73 2.91
CA ARG A 152 -19.72 -10.59 3.46
C ARG A 152 -18.44 -10.43 2.65
N VAL A 153 -17.39 -9.91 3.29
CA VAL A 153 -16.09 -9.64 2.67
C VAL A 153 -15.04 -10.58 3.26
N LEU A 154 -14.43 -11.42 2.42
CA LEU A 154 -13.28 -12.23 2.79
C LEU A 154 -11.99 -11.47 2.44
N VAL A 155 -11.13 -11.24 3.44
CA VAL A 155 -9.82 -10.62 3.26
C VAL A 155 -8.73 -11.66 3.49
N HIS A 156 -7.99 -12.01 2.44
CA HIS A 156 -6.81 -12.85 2.59
C HIS A 156 -5.63 -12.08 3.19
N ALA A 157 -4.79 -12.81 3.95
CA ALA A 157 -3.66 -12.23 4.70
C ALA A 157 -4.06 -10.96 5.47
N ALA A 158 -5.18 -11.04 6.19
CA ALA A 158 -5.85 -9.90 6.83
C ALA A 158 -4.97 -9.16 7.86
N ALA A 159 -3.90 -9.78 8.35
CA ALA A 159 -2.94 -9.14 9.25
C ALA A 159 -1.77 -8.43 8.55
N GLY A 160 -1.66 -8.56 7.22
CA GLY A 160 -0.58 -7.96 6.42
C GLY A 160 -0.80 -6.47 6.13
N GLY A 161 0.11 -5.89 5.33
CA GLY A 161 0.11 -4.46 4.99
C GLY A 161 -1.21 -3.97 4.41
N VAL A 162 -1.69 -4.57 3.31
CA VAL A 162 -3.00 -4.21 2.72
C VAL A 162 -4.16 -4.76 3.55
N GLY A 163 -4.05 -6.01 4.00
CA GLY A 163 -5.13 -6.72 4.70
C GLY A 163 -5.67 -5.95 5.91
N HIS A 164 -4.80 -5.44 6.79
CA HIS A 164 -5.26 -4.81 8.02
C HIS A 164 -5.96 -3.46 7.79
N VAL A 165 -5.59 -2.76 6.72
CA VAL A 165 -6.26 -1.53 6.27
C VAL A 165 -7.58 -1.86 5.58
N ALA A 166 -7.58 -2.89 4.73
CA ALA A 166 -8.77 -3.33 4.01
C ALA A 166 -9.89 -3.80 4.95
N VAL A 167 -9.55 -4.50 6.03
CA VAL A 167 -10.53 -4.86 7.08
C VAL A 167 -11.19 -3.59 7.63
N GLN A 168 -10.40 -2.61 8.08
CA GLN A 168 -10.92 -1.38 8.66
C GLN A 168 -11.80 -0.59 7.66
N ILE A 169 -11.38 -0.48 6.40
CA ILE A 169 -12.17 0.16 5.33
C ILE A 169 -13.49 -0.59 5.09
N ALA A 170 -13.46 -1.92 5.00
CA ALA A 170 -14.67 -2.73 4.82
C ALA A 170 -15.63 -2.57 6.02
N LYS A 171 -15.11 -2.55 7.25
CA LYS A 171 -15.90 -2.29 8.46
C LYS A 171 -16.47 -0.88 8.49
N ALA A 172 -15.72 0.14 8.09
CA ALA A 172 -16.21 1.51 7.99
C ALA A 172 -17.35 1.66 6.95
N ARG A 173 -17.48 0.70 6.02
CA ARG A 173 -18.57 0.59 5.05
C ARG A 173 -19.72 -0.33 5.48
N GLY A 174 -19.67 -0.85 6.71
CA GLY A 174 -20.72 -1.68 7.28
C GLY A 174 -20.72 -3.14 6.82
N ALA A 175 -19.60 -3.65 6.31
CA ALA A 175 -19.48 -5.04 5.92
C ALA A 175 -19.31 -5.99 7.12
N TYR A 176 -19.68 -7.26 6.91
CA TYR A 176 -19.26 -8.38 7.75
C TYR A 176 -17.95 -8.94 7.18
N VAL A 177 -16.88 -8.92 7.95
CA VAL A 177 -15.53 -9.21 7.48
C VAL A 177 -15.03 -10.53 8.05
N ILE A 178 -14.61 -11.41 7.14
CA ILE A 178 -13.91 -12.65 7.44
C ILE A 178 -12.44 -12.45 7.06
N GLY A 179 -11.51 -12.76 7.94
CA GLY A 179 -10.07 -12.54 7.72
C GLY A 179 -9.26 -13.83 7.83
N THR A 180 -8.39 -14.10 6.87
CA THR A 180 -7.43 -15.22 6.99
C THR A 180 -6.10 -14.77 7.57
N ALA A 181 -5.62 -15.45 8.61
CA ALA A 181 -4.30 -15.28 9.20
C ALA A 181 -3.96 -16.49 10.08
N SER A 182 -2.68 -16.71 10.42
CA SER A 182 -2.31 -17.77 11.36
C SER A 182 -2.91 -17.51 12.75
N ALA A 183 -3.25 -18.56 13.52
CA ALA A 183 -3.92 -18.41 14.82
C ALA A 183 -3.30 -17.37 15.76
N GLY A 184 -1.96 -17.26 15.81
CA GLY A 184 -1.26 -16.27 16.63
C GLY A 184 -1.59 -14.80 16.31
N LYS A 185 -2.18 -14.50 15.15
CA LYS A 185 -2.61 -13.16 14.73
C LYS A 185 -4.13 -12.93 14.88
N HIS A 186 -4.90 -13.91 15.36
CA HIS A 186 -6.36 -13.78 15.50
C HIS A 186 -6.77 -12.75 16.55
N GLY A 187 -5.95 -12.54 17.60
CA GLY A 187 -6.14 -11.43 18.55
C GLY A 187 -6.14 -10.08 17.84
N PHE A 188 -5.10 -9.84 17.05
CA PHE A 188 -4.98 -8.65 16.22
C PHE A 188 -6.13 -8.50 15.22
N LEU A 189 -6.55 -9.59 14.55
CA LEU A 189 -7.69 -9.54 13.63
C LEU A 189 -8.97 -9.03 14.32
N ARG A 190 -9.25 -9.50 15.55
CA ARG A 190 -10.40 -9.02 16.32
C ARG A 190 -10.28 -7.54 16.68
N GLU A 191 -9.08 -7.08 17.04
CA GLU A 191 -8.83 -5.66 17.37
C GLU A 191 -9.11 -4.72 16.19
N ILE A 192 -8.78 -5.13 14.96
CA ILE A 192 -9.03 -4.33 13.75
C ILE A 192 -10.45 -4.50 13.18
N GLY A 193 -11.30 -5.31 13.84
CA GLY A 193 -12.72 -5.44 13.52
C GLY A 193 -13.12 -6.62 12.64
N VAL A 194 -12.27 -7.64 12.47
CA VAL A 194 -12.66 -8.90 11.83
C VAL A 194 -13.75 -9.59 12.68
N ASP A 195 -14.86 -9.98 12.04
CA ASP A 195 -15.96 -10.68 12.70
C ASP A 195 -15.68 -12.19 12.81
N GLU A 196 -15.00 -12.77 11.82
CA GLU A 196 -14.65 -14.19 11.78
C GLU A 196 -13.20 -14.39 11.30
N ALA A 197 -12.37 -15.07 12.11
CA ALA A 197 -10.97 -15.33 11.79
C ALA A 197 -10.76 -16.80 11.37
N VAL A 198 -10.13 -17.01 10.21
CA VAL A 198 -9.82 -18.34 9.69
C VAL A 198 -8.32 -18.59 9.80
N ASP A 199 -7.91 -19.64 10.53
CA ASP A 199 -6.53 -20.12 10.50
C ASP A 199 -6.27 -20.99 9.27
N TYR A 200 -5.64 -20.37 8.28
CA TYR A 200 -5.30 -21.02 7.02
C TYR A 200 -4.34 -22.23 7.17
N ARG A 201 -3.69 -22.41 8.32
CA ARG A 201 -2.76 -23.52 8.56
C ARG A 201 -3.47 -24.79 9.02
N SER A 202 -4.59 -24.65 9.73
CA SER A 202 -5.36 -25.78 10.27
C SER A 202 -6.63 -26.04 9.48
N THR A 203 -7.09 -25.05 8.73
CA THR A 203 -8.41 -25.07 8.10
C THR A 203 -8.30 -24.57 6.68
N ASP A 204 -8.87 -25.34 5.76
CA ASP A 204 -9.07 -24.87 4.40
C ASP A 204 -10.15 -23.79 4.37
N PHE A 205 -9.80 -22.58 3.94
CA PHE A 205 -10.76 -21.50 3.83
C PHE A 205 -11.89 -21.84 2.86
N ALA A 206 -11.61 -22.59 1.79
CA ALA A 206 -12.61 -22.93 0.77
C ALA A 206 -13.75 -23.81 1.31
N GLU A 207 -13.47 -24.55 2.39
CA GLU A 207 -14.46 -25.38 3.10
C GLU A 207 -15.09 -24.65 4.29
N ALA A 208 -14.35 -23.71 4.90
CA ALA A 208 -14.81 -22.97 6.07
C ALA A 208 -15.76 -21.82 5.73
N VAL A 209 -15.61 -21.20 4.56
CA VAL A 209 -16.38 -20.02 4.18
C VAL A 209 -17.18 -20.25 2.90
N ARG A 210 -18.37 -19.65 2.87
CA ARG A 210 -19.32 -19.71 1.76
C ARG A 210 -20.18 -18.46 1.75
N ASP A 211 -20.92 -18.31 0.66
CA ASP A 211 -21.87 -17.21 0.45
C ASP A 211 -21.19 -15.83 0.56
N ILE A 212 -19.98 -15.71 0.00
CA ILE A 212 -19.16 -14.49 0.05
C ILE A 212 -19.57 -13.53 -1.07
N ASP A 213 -19.74 -12.25 -0.73
CA ASP A 213 -20.00 -11.18 -1.70
C ASP A 213 -18.72 -10.74 -2.41
N VAL A 214 -17.66 -10.52 -1.62
CA VAL A 214 -16.40 -9.94 -2.09
C VAL A 214 -15.24 -10.69 -1.46
N VAL A 215 -14.29 -11.12 -2.28
CA VAL A 215 -12.97 -11.56 -1.80
C VAL A 215 -11.94 -10.52 -2.20
N LEU A 216 -11.20 -9.98 -1.24
CA LEU A 216 -9.96 -9.28 -1.48
C LEU A 216 -8.80 -10.28 -1.42
N ASP A 217 -8.26 -10.62 -2.59
CA ASP A 217 -7.13 -11.51 -2.73
C ASP A 217 -5.80 -10.74 -2.76
N THR A 218 -4.96 -10.99 -1.77
CA THR A 218 -3.61 -10.44 -1.64
C THR A 218 -2.51 -11.48 -1.82
N LEU A 219 -2.86 -12.70 -2.25
CA LEU A 219 -1.94 -13.82 -2.37
C LEU A 219 -1.75 -14.27 -3.83
N GLY A 220 -2.79 -14.15 -4.67
CA GLY A 220 -2.75 -14.58 -6.07
C GLY A 220 -2.67 -16.10 -6.22
N GLY A 221 -2.21 -16.54 -7.40
CA GLY A 221 -2.00 -17.96 -7.70
C GLY A 221 -3.25 -18.83 -7.46
N ASP A 222 -3.04 -20.03 -6.95
CA ASP A 222 -4.12 -20.99 -6.64
C ASP A 222 -5.15 -20.44 -5.64
N THR A 223 -4.73 -19.57 -4.70
CA THR A 223 -5.65 -18.95 -3.75
C THR A 223 -6.73 -18.17 -4.48
N SER A 224 -6.35 -17.31 -5.44
CA SER A 224 -7.29 -16.51 -6.22
C SER A 224 -8.34 -17.35 -6.96
N VAL A 225 -7.94 -18.48 -7.55
CA VAL A 225 -8.83 -19.38 -8.28
C VAL A 225 -9.80 -20.08 -7.33
N ARG A 226 -9.30 -20.55 -6.18
CA ARG A 226 -10.14 -21.20 -5.16
C ARG A 226 -11.10 -20.23 -4.49
N SER A 227 -10.73 -18.96 -4.34
CA SER A 227 -11.60 -17.91 -3.83
C SER A 227 -12.82 -17.65 -4.71
N LEU A 228 -12.81 -18.00 -6.00
CA LEU A 228 -14.00 -17.90 -6.86
C LEU A 228 -15.11 -18.85 -6.41
N ARG A 229 -14.75 -20.00 -5.81
CA ARG A 229 -15.69 -21.08 -5.45
C ARG A 229 -16.47 -20.81 -4.17
N VAL A 230 -16.01 -19.88 -3.34
CA VAL A 230 -16.71 -19.49 -2.10
C VAL A 230 -17.69 -18.34 -2.31
N LEU A 231 -17.70 -17.75 -3.52
CA LEU A 231 -18.58 -16.64 -3.85
C LEU A 231 -20.02 -17.09 -3.98
N ARG A 232 -20.94 -16.22 -3.56
CA ARG A 232 -22.35 -16.32 -3.94
C ARG A 232 -22.54 -15.84 -5.40
N PRO A 233 -23.68 -16.14 -6.04
CA PRO A 233 -24.01 -15.58 -7.36
C PRO A 233 -23.87 -14.05 -7.41
N GLY A 234 -23.18 -13.53 -8.42
CA GLY A 234 -22.89 -12.10 -8.58
C GLY A 234 -21.73 -11.56 -7.72
N GLY A 235 -21.13 -12.40 -6.87
CA GLY A 235 -19.95 -12.05 -6.09
C GLY A 235 -18.71 -11.78 -6.95
N VAL A 236 -17.66 -11.24 -6.32
CA VAL A 236 -16.42 -10.85 -7.00
C VAL A 236 -15.16 -11.22 -6.22
N VAL A 237 -14.16 -11.76 -6.90
CA VAL A 237 -12.77 -11.74 -6.41
C VAL A 237 -12.08 -10.53 -7.01
N VAL A 238 -11.56 -9.65 -6.17
CA VAL A 238 -10.63 -8.57 -6.56
C VAL A 238 -9.23 -8.96 -6.09
N SER A 239 -8.37 -9.32 -7.03
CA SER A 239 -6.97 -9.64 -6.77
C SER A 239 -6.09 -8.41 -6.99
N ILE A 240 -5.27 -8.08 -5.99
CA ILE A 240 -4.28 -7.00 -6.07
C ILE A 240 -2.94 -7.48 -6.66
N LEU A 241 -2.92 -8.73 -7.17
CA LEU A 241 -1.81 -9.28 -7.94
C LEU A 241 -2.19 -9.11 -9.42
N PRO A 242 -1.55 -8.17 -10.14
CA PRO A 242 -1.92 -7.84 -11.52
C PRO A 242 -1.64 -8.99 -12.51
N VAL A 243 -0.77 -9.92 -12.14
CA VAL A 243 -0.40 -11.10 -12.90
C VAL A 243 -0.57 -12.33 -12.01
N GLY A 244 -1.13 -13.40 -12.55
CA GLY A 244 -1.37 -14.65 -11.83
C GLY A 244 -1.80 -15.77 -12.77
N SER A 245 -2.42 -16.80 -12.21
CA SER A 245 -2.84 -18.00 -12.96
C SER A 245 -3.73 -17.66 -14.18
N PRO A 246 -3.52 -18.29 -15.35
CA PRO A 246 -4.36 -18.07 -16.52
C PRO A 246 -5.80 -18.55 -16.30
N GLU A 247 -6.00 -19.56 -15.46
CA GLU A 247 -7.31 -20.17 -15.18
C GLU A 247 -8.26 -19.23 -14.40
N PHE A 248 -7.77 -18.13 -13.83
CA PHE A 248 -8.57 -17.25 -12.98
C PHE A 248 -9.81 -16.69 -13.67
N TYR A 249 -9.69 -16.24 -14.92
CA TYR A 249 -10.83 -15.69 -15.65
C TYR A 249 -11.74 -16.79 -16.23
N GLU A 250 -11.15 -17.88 -16.72
CA GLU A 250 -11.89 -19.03 -17.25
C GLU A 250 -12.75 -19.69 -16.16
N GLU A 251 -12.22 -19.87 -14.96
CA GLU A 251 -12.96 -20.43 -13.82
C GLU A 251 -14.07 -19.47 -13.36
N ALA A 252 -13.83 -18.16 -13.38
CA ALA A 252 -14.83 -17.16 -13.02
C ALA A 252 -16.03 -17.19 -13.99
N GLU A 253 -15.74 -17.28 -15.30
CA GLU A 253 -16.77 -17.43 -16.33
C GLU A 253 -17.56 -18.74 -16.14
N ARG A 254 -16.86 -19.86 -15.92
CA ARG A 254 -17.50 -21.17 -15.66
C ARG A 254 -18.42 -21.14 -14.45
N LEU A 255 -18.06 -20.39 -13.41
CA LEU A 255 -18.85 -20.24 -12.18
C LEU A 255 -19.91 -19.14 -12.26
N GLY A 256 -19.92 -18.31 -13.31
CA GLY A 256 -20.85 -17.17 -13.43
C GLY A 256 -20.62 -16.09 -12.39
N VAL A 257 -19.38 -15.90 -11.94
CA VAL A 257 -18.98 -14.89 -10.95
C VAL A 257 -18.02 -13.88 -11.55
N ARG A 258 -17.76 -12.78 -10.85
CA ARG A 258 -16.85 -11.74 -11.33
C ARG A 258 -15.43 -11.98 -10.82
N ALA A 259 -14.46 -11.68 -11.67
CA ALA A 259 -13.05 -11.68 -11.34
C ALA A 259 -12.40 -10.40 -11.85
N VAL A 260 -11.61 -9.75 -11.00
CA VAL A 260 -10.88 -8.52 -11.31
C VAL A 260 -9.44 -8.69 -10.84
N ARG A 261 -8.47 -8.36 -11.70
CA ARG A 261 -7.10 -8.04 -11.29
C ARG A 261 -6.91 -6.54 -11.40
N MET A 262 -6.28 -5.94 -10.40
CA MET A 262 -6.04 -4.51 -10.39
C MET A 262 -4.58 -4.18 -10.09
N LEU A 263 -4.19 -3.00 -10.54
CA LEU A 263 -3.01 -2.29 -10.08
C LEU A 263 -3.48 -0.98 -9.48
N VAL A 264 -2.89 -0.58 -8.37
CA VAL A 264 -3.28 0.65 -7.67
C VAL A 264 -2.85 1.88 -8.47
N ASP A 265 -3.75 2.85 -8.57
CA ASP A 265 -3.46 4.17 -9.11
C ASP A 265 -3.28 5.21 -8.00
N ALA A 266 -2.37 6.15 -8.17
CA ALA A 266 -2.24 7.29 -7.27
C ALA A 266 -3.32 8.34 -7.59
N ASP A 267 -4.25 8.57 -6.66
CA ASP A 267 -5.33 9.53 -6.85
C ASP A 267 -5.69 10.31 -5.57
N ARG A 268 -6.00 11.61 -5.73
CA ARG A 268 -6.34 12.50 -4.61
C ARG A 268 -7.69 12.18 -3.98
N SER A 269 -8.68 11.72 -4.74
CA SER A 269 -10.02 11.44 -4.22
C SER A 269 -10.01 10.31 -3.19
N GLY A 270 -9.33 9.21 -3.50
CA GLY A 270 -9.09 8.10 -2.58
C GLY A 270 -8.29 8.55 -1.37
N MET A 271 -7.23 9.34 -1.57
CA MET A 271 -6.46 9.88 -0.43
C MET A 271 -7.28 10.80 0.48
N ASN A 272 -8.22 11.59 -0.06
CA ASN A 272 -9.14 12.38 0.75
C ASN A 272 -10.09 11.49 1.57
N ALA A 273 -10.65 10.44 0.96
CA ALA A 273 -11.50 9.49 1.69
C ALA A 273 -10.71 8.75 2.79
N VAL A 274 -9.45 8.41 2.54
CA VAL A 274 -8.54 7.85 3.54
C VAL A 274 -8.30 8.83 4.67
N ALA A 275 -8.03 10.10 4.36
CA ALA A 275 -7.85 11.15 5.37
C ALA A 275 -9.10 11.30 6.26
N GLU A 276 -10.30 11.28 5.68
CA GLU A 276 -11.56 11.33 6.44
C GLU A 276 -11.76 10.12 7.36
N LEU A 277 -11.39 8.92 6.92
CA LEU A 277 -11.44 7.72 7.76
C LEU A 277 -10.46 7.79 8.93
N VAL A 278 -9.26 8.32 8.69
CA VAL A 278 -8.26 8.53 9.74
C VAL A 278 -8.74 9.57 10.74
N GLU A 279 -9.23 10.72 10.28
CA GLU A 279 -9.66 11.83 11.15
C GLU A 279 -10.88 11.44 12.00
N SER A 280 -11.75 10.58 11.47
CA SER A 280 -12.88 10.00 12.24
C SER A 280 -12.48 8.81 13.14
N GLY A 281 -11.20 8.44 13.19
CA GLY A 281 -10.68 7.34 14.01
C GLY A 281 -11.08 5.94 13.53
N ARG A 282 -11.61 5.82 12.31
CA ARG A 282 -12.07 4.55 11.71
C ARG A 282 -11.00 3.82 10.92
N LEU A 283 -9.85 4.45 10.71
CA LEU A 283 -8.70 3.86 10.06
C LEU A 283 -7.41 4.26 10.78
N ARG A 284 -6.59 3.27 11.14
CA ARG A 284 -5.26 3.47 11.69
C ARG A 284 -4.28 2.42 11.17
N ALA A 285 -3.07 2.84 10.84
CA ALA A 285 -2.02 1.92 10.43
C ALA A 285 -1.45 1.18 11.64
N THR A 286 -1.32 -0.14 11.52
CA THR A 286 -0.47 -0.91 12.42
C THR A 286 0.96 -0.81 11.92
N VAL A 287 1.86 -0.25 12.71
CA VAL A 287 3.28 -0.10 12.35
C VAL A 287 4.07 -1.22 13.02
N ALA A 288 4.60 -2.13 12.19
CA ALA A 288 5.41 -3.27 12.62
C ALA A 288 6.82 -2.84 13.06
N GLY A 289 7.32 -1.73 12.54
CA GLY A 289 8.64 -1.20 12.87
C GLY A 289 8.97 0.06 12.09
N THR A 290 9.81 0.89 12.70
CA THR A 290 10.37 2.10 12.11
C THR A 290 11.88 1.98 12.01
N PHE A 291 12.45 2.48 10.92
CA PHE A 291 13.89 2.39 10.64
C PHE A 291 14.39 3.76 10.18
N PRO A 292 15.58 4.22 10.58
CA PRO A 292 16.23 5.35 9.92
C PRO A 292 16.40 5.09 8.41
N LEU A 293 16.44 6.14 7.58
CA LEU A 293 16.63 6.03 6.13
C LEU A 293 17.84 5.14 5.78
N ALA A 294 18.97 5.36 6.45
CA ALA A 294 20.21 4.61 6.28
C ALA A 294 20.07 3.09 6.56
N GLU A 295 19.01 2.68 7.26
CA GLU A 295 18.70 1.28 7.57
C GLU A 295 17.63 0.67 6.65
N ALA A 296 17.36 1.27 5.49
CA ALA A 296 16.39 0.75 4.53
C ALA A 296 16.65 -0.72 4.14
N ALA A 297 17.91 -1.15 4.05
CA ALA A 297 18.25 -2.56 3.83
C ALA A 297 17.65 -3.49 4.91
N LYS A 298 17.73 -3.12 6.20
CA LYS A 298 17.16 -3.89 7.31
C LYS A 298 15.63 -3.93 7.26
N ALA A 299 15.00 -2.79 6.91
CA ALA A 299 13.56 -2.74 6.72
C ALA A 299 13.11 -3.71 5.61
N HIS A 300 13.86 -3.74 4.51
CA HIS A 300 13.61 -4.66 3.41
C HIS A 300 13.87 -6.13 3.79
N GLU A 301 14.96 -6.45 4.52
CA GLU A 301 15.23 -7.80 5.06
C GLU A 301 14.05 -8.32 5.88
N LEU A 302 13.50 -7.48 6.77
CA LEU A 302 12.34 -7.84 7.58
C LEU A 302 11.09 -8.03 6.71
N GLY A 303 10.90 -7.18 5.70
CA GLY A 303 9.80 -7.29 4.72
C GLY A 303 9.84 -8.59 3.92
N ASP A 304 11.03 -9.00 3.47
CA ASP A 304 11.27 -10.22 2.68
C ASP A 304 10.84 -11.50 3.42
N THR A 305 10.76 -11.47 4.75
CA THR A 305 10.25 -12.61 5.53
C THR A 305 8.76 -12.90 5.30
N GLY A 306 7.98 -11.90 4.85
CA GLY A 306 6.53 -11.99 4.72
C GLY A 306 5.77 -12.17 6.04
N ARG A 307 6.42 -11.97 7.19
CA ARG A 307 5.87 -12.28 8.52
C ARG A 307 5.38 -11.07 9.31
N THR A 308 5.65 -9.85 8.83
CA THR A 308 5.25 -8.61 9.49
C THR A 308 3.73 -8.54 9.70
N THR A 309 3.31 -7.79 10.72
CA THR A 309 1.90 -7.47 10.99
C THR A 309 1.74 -5.97 10.80
N GLY A 310 1.06 -5.55 9.73
CA GLY A 310 0.99 -4.16 9.33
C GLY A 310 2.16 -3.68 8.47
N LYS A 311 2.68 -2.47 8.75
CA LYS A 311 3.55 -1.69 7.87
C LYS A 311 4.93 -1.41 8.46
N LEU A 312 5.94 -1.37 7.60
CA LEU A 312 7.28 -0.89 7.92
C LEU A 312 7.42 0.55 7.39
N VAL A 313 8.12 1.40 8.13
CA VAL A 313 8.26 2.83 7.80
C VAL A 313 9.72 3.26 7.95
N LEU A 314 10.22 4.00 6.97
CA LEU A 314 11.49 4.70 7.04
C LEU A 314 11.26 6.11 7.62
N LEU A 315 12.11 6.50 8.57
CA LEU A 315 12.21 7.85 9.13
C LEU A 315 13.34 8.58 8.41
N VAL A 316 13.05 9.77 7.89
CA VAL A 316 13.92 10.46 6.93
C VAL A 316 14.61 11.71 7.52
N ASP A 317 14.36 11.99 8.80
CA ASP A 317 14.98 13.09 9.54
C ASP A 317 16.50 12.89 9.80
#